data_AF-A0A958ENB8-F1
#
_entry.id   AF-A0A958ENB8-F1
#
_cell.length_a   1.000
_cell.length_b   1.000
_cell.length_c   1.000
_cell.angle_alpha   90.00
_cell.angle_beta   90.00
_cell.angle_gamma   90.00
#
_symmetry.space_group_name_H-M   'P 1'
#
loop_
_entity.id
_entity.type
_entity.pdbx_description
1 polymer ?
#
loop_
_entity_poly.entity_id
_entity_poly.type
_entity_poly.pdbx_seq_one_letter_code
_entity_poly.pdbx_strand_id
1 'polypeptide(L)'
;MSALNNTWANSFHYHNSMEVVNPIKKGSLHKRKPKSFDADYCQLSTEEIKSVVEAIRNDERIKNIKHRDRQHIYEELVGKGLLTDEDGKTMSIGTFGKYFSIVRHIVALNTDYFGSVKKCLVYRLSAEVISAIVGLPEKDVISIIKDIKRNG
;
A
#
# COMPACT_ATOMS: atom_id res chain seq x y z
N MET A 1 30.11 22.68 -57.25
CA MET A 1 29.63 21.36 -56.80
C MET A 1 28.69 21.58 -55.62
N SER A 2 27.48 21.05 -55.75
CA SER A 2 26.30 21.32 -54.92
C SER A 2 26.33 20.62 -53.55
N ALA A 3 25.79 21.29 -52.54
CA ALA A 3 24.87 20.75 -51.51
C ALA A 3 24.47 21.94 -50.60
N LEU A 4 23.36 22.62 -50.88
CA LEU A 4 21.99 22.33 -50.45
C LEU A 4 21.72 22.55 -48.95
N ASN A 5 20.84 23.53 -48.71
CA ASN A 5 19.73 23.55 -47.76
C ASN A 5 19.96 24.00 -46.31
N ASN A 6 19.61 25.28 -46.09
CA ASN A 6 18.69 25.82 -45.07
C ASN A 6 18.04 24.74 -44.17
N THR A 7 17.95 24.88 -42.85
CA THR A 7 16.99 25.79 -42.20
C THR A 7 17.14 25.76 -40.66
N TRP A 8 17.08 26.95 -40.06
CA TRP A 8 16.36 27.30 -38.82
C TRP A 8 16.89 26.86 -37.44
N ALA A 9 17.33 27.90 -36.70
CA ALA A 9 16.91 28.25 -35.33
C ALA A 9 16.91 27.16 -34.24
N ASN A 10 17.82 27.28 -33.27
CA ASN A 10 17.46 27.91 -31.99
C ASN A 10 18.67 28.00 -31.04
N SER A 11 18.95 29.22 -30.61
CA SER A 11 19.83 29.57 -29.50
C SER A 11 19.36 28.92 -28.21
N PHE A 12 20.17 28.04 -27.62
CA PHE A 12 20.06 27.72 -26.20
C PHE A 12 20.79 28.78 -25.38
N HIS A 13 20.09 29.89 -25.09
CA HIS A 13 20.54 30.81 -24.04
C HIS A 13 20.13 30.25 -22.68
N TYR A 14 21.13 29.93 -21.86
CA TYR A 14 20.98 29.71 -20.43
C TYR A 14 20.42 30.99 -19.78
N HIS A 15 19.21 30.91 -19.23
CA HIS A 15 18.70 31.91 -18.30
C HIS A 15 18.58 31.29 -16.91
N ASN A 16 19.42 31.81 -16.03
CA ASN A 16 19.53 31.47 -14.63
C ASN A 16 18.46 32.28 -13.88
N SER A 17 17.32 31.67 -13.56
CA SER A 17 16.34 32.24 -12.64
C SER A 17 16.20 31.32 -11.43
N MET A 18 17.09 31.53 -10.45
CA MET A 18 16.87 31.08 -9.07
C MET A 18 15.64 31.81 -8.53
N GLU A 19 14.49 31.15 -8.50
CA GLU A 19 13.39 31.59 -7.65
C GLU A 19 13.73 31.27 -6.19
N VAL A 20 13.96 32.33 -5.43
CA VAL A 20 14.12 32.29 -3.98
C VAL A 20 12.76 31.92 -3.36
N VAL A 21 12.61 30.67 -2.94
CA VAL A 21 11.51 30.27 -2.03
C VAL A 21 12.10 29.97 -0.66
N ASN A 22 12.24 31.02 0.16
CA ASN A 22 12.40 30.91 1.61
C ASN A 22 11.04 31.27 2.27
N PRO A 23 10.71 30.80 3.48
CA PRO A 23 11.17 29.62 4.22
C PRO A 23 10.03 28.59 4.37
N ILE A 24 10.36 27.35 4.76
CA ILE A 24 9.39 26.35 5.19
C ILE A 24 8.61 26.91 6.39
N LYS A 25 7.44 27.49 6.12
CA LYS A 25 6.46 27.84 7.15
C LYS A 25 5.99 26.53 7.80
N LYS A 26 6.37 26.34 9.06
CA LYS A 26 5.63 25.49 10.00
C LYS A 26 4.18 25.97 10.00
N GLY A 27 3.26 25.21 9.40
CA GLY A 27 1.85 25.57 9.43
C GLY A 27 0.98 24.78 8.47
N SER A 28 0.13 23.95 9.04
CA SER A 28 -0.94 23.18 8.40
C SER A 28 -0.51 21.90 7.68
N LEU A 29 -0.09 20.92 8.50
CA LEU A 29 -0.59 19.55 8.38
C LEU A 29 -2.10 19.66 8.21
N HIS A 30 -2.56 19.79 6.96
CA HIS A 30 -3.96 19.62 6.65
C HIS A 30 -4.32 18.31 7.29
N LYS A 31 -5.26 18.38 8.24
CA LYS A 31 -5.94 17.25 8.84
C LYS A 31 -6.51 16.43 7.69
N ARG A 32 -5.67 15.61 7.06
CA ARG A 32 -6.11 14.53 6.19
C ARG A 32 -6.86 13.64 7.16
N LYS A 33 -8.18 13.84 7.26
CA LYS A 33 -9.08 12.78 7.72
C LYS A 33 -8.54 11.52 7.04
N PRO A 34 -8.18 10.46 7.80
CA PRO A 34 -7.71 9.25 7.16
C PRO A 34 -8.79 8.88 6.17
N LYS A 35 -8.47 8.88 4.86
CA LYS A 35 -9.34 8.25 3.87
C LYS A 35 -9.59 6.88 4.48
N SER A 36 -10.86 6.59 4.80
CA SER A 36 -11.23 5.26 5.24
C SER A 36 -10.67 4.27 4.21
N PHE A 37 -10.40 3.06 4.67
CA PHE A 37 -9.82 2.03 3.83
C PHE A 37 -10.63 1.78 2.53
N ASP A 38 -11.90 2.21 2.52
CA ASP A 38 -13.00 2.01 1.56
C ASP A 38 -12.97 2.79 0.23
N ALA A 39 -11.83 3.29 -0.26
CA ALA A 39 -11.87 4.07 -1.50
C ALA A 39 -12.00 3.23 -2.79
N ASP A 40 -11.93 1.89 -2.71
CA ASP A 40 -12.15 0.99 -3.84
C ASP A 40 -13.22 -0.03 -3.47
N TYR A 41 -14.38 0.01 -4.16
CA TYR A 41 -15.48 -0.94 -3.93
C TYR A 41 -15.18 -2.34 -4.48
N CYS A 42 -13.96 -2.86 -4.32
CA CYS A 42 -13.69 -4.28 -4.49
C CYS A 42 -14.02 -4.93 -3.14
N GLN A 43 -15.08 -5.74 -3.11
CA GLN A 43 -15.60 -6.33 -1.87
C GLN A 43 -15.10 -7.75 -1.72
N LEU A 44 -13.78 -7.91 -1.58
CA LEU A 44 -13.23 -9.22 -1.21
C LEU A 44 -13.80 -9.64 0.16
N SER A 45 -14.35 -10.84 0.20
CA SER A 45 -14.70 -11.55 1.42
C SER A 45 -13.47 -11.79 2.29
N THR A 46 -13.71 -12.12 3.55
CA THR A 46 -12.64 -12.42 4.51
C THR A 46 -11.75 -13.59 4.07
N GLU A 47 -12.32 -14.60 3.40
CA GLU A 47 -11.57 -15.74 2.86
C GLU A 47 -10.71 -15.37 1.64
N GLU A 48 -11.22 -14.48 0.78
CA GLU A 48 -10.43 -13.95 -0.33
C GLU A 48 -9.28 -13.07 0.18
N ILE A 49 -9.53 -12.25 1.22
CA ILE A 49 -8.48 -11.47 1.89
C ILE A 49 -7.39 -12.40 2.46
N LYS A 50 -7.76 -13.52 3.11
CA LYS A 50 -6.79 -14.52 3.57
C LYS A 50 -5.95 -15.06 2.42
N SER A 51 -6.60 -15.43 1.32
CA SER A 51 -5.93 -15.96 0.12
C SER A 51 -4.93 -14.96 -0.47
N VAL A 52 -5.30 -13.68 -0.54
CA VAL A 52 -4.41 -12.59 -0.95
C VAL A 52 -3.23 -12.44 0.00
N VAL A 53 -3.48 -12.42 1.31
CA VAL A 53 -2.44 -12.28 2.34
C VAL A 53 -1.47 -13.44 2.31
N GLU A 54 -1.97 -14.66 2.17
CA GLU A 54 -1.17 -15.88 2.08
C GLU A 54 -0.30 -15.88 0.82
N ALA A 55 -0.87 -15.51 -0.33
CA ALA A 55 -0.12 -15.37 -1.57
C ALA A 55 1.00 -14.32 -1.45
N ILE A 56 0.72 -13.17 -0.83
CA ILE A 56 1.73 -12.14 -0.54
C ILE A 56 2.80 -12.66 0.43
N ARG A 57 2.42 -13.38 1.48
CA ARG A 57 3.32 -13.91 2.51
C ARG A 57 4.26 -14.99 1.97
N ASN A 58 3.76 -15.84 1.08
CA ASN A 58 4.50 -16.93 0.46
C ASN A 58 5.41 -16.46 -0.68
N ASP A 59 5.26 -15.21 -1.13
CA ASP A 59 6.12 -14.62 -2.14
C ASP A 59 7.52 -14.34 -1.57
N GLU A 60 8.54 -15.07 -2.02
CA GLU A 60 9.91 -14.91 -1.54
C GLU A 60 10.44 -13.48 -1.72
N ARG A 61 9.91 -12.74 -2.71
CA ARG A 61 10.31 -11.36 -2.97
C ARG A 61 9.99 -10.49 -1.78
N ILE A 62 8.96 -10.79 -0.97
CA ILE A 62 8.51 -9.95 0.16
C ILE A 62 9.60 -9.60 1.17
N LYS A 63 10.60 -10.48 1.31
CA LYS A 63 11.73 -10.29 2.22
C LYS A 63 12.75 -9.25 1.72
N ASN A 64 12.82 -9.02 0.40
CA ASN A 64 13.91 -8.27 -0.26
C ASN A 64 13.46 -7.09 -1.14
N ILE A 65 12.23 -6.58 -0.93
CA ILE A 65 11.55 -5.70 -1.89
C ILE A 65 12.17 -4.32 -2.10
N LYS A 66 12.40 -3.99 -3.37
CA LYS A 66 12.43 -2.63 -3.92
C LYS A 66 11.02 -2.25 -4.39
N HIS A 67 10.66 -0.96 -4.38
CA HIS A 67 9.30 -0.49 -4.73
C HIS A 67 8.73 -1.02 -6.06
N ARG A 68 9.58 -1.41 -7.02
CA ARG A 68 9.19 -1.95 -8.33
C ARG A 68 8.56 -3.34 -8.24
N ASP A 69 8.91 -4.13 -7.21
CA ASP A 69 8.43 -5.51 -7.07
C ASP A 69 6.94 -5.56 -6.69
N ARG A 70 6.42 -4.51 -6.05
CA ARG A 70 5.00 -4.42 -5.67
C ARG A 70 4.06 -4.42 -6.90
N GLN A 71 4.44 -3.74 -7.99
CA GLN A 71 3.65 -3.69 -9.21
C GLN A 71 3.55 -5.08 -9.84
N HIS A 72 4.66 -5.80 -9.85
CA HIS A 72 4.72 -7.13 -10.46
C HIS A 72 3.90 -8.16 -9.67
N ILE A 73 4.00 -8.14 -8.33
CA ILE A 73 3.16 -8.99 -7.47
C ILE A 73 1.67 -8.66 -7.66
N TYR A 74 1.33 -7.38 -7.80
CA TYR A 74 -0.05 -6.97 -8.10
C TYR A 74 -0.55 -7.59 -9.41
N GLU A 75 0.19 -7.43 -10.50
CA GLU A 75 -0.17 -7.95 -11.82
C GLU A 75 -0.29 -9.48 -11.83
N GLU A 76 0.60 -10.19 -11.14
CA GLU A 76 0.51 -11.65 -10.98
C GLU A 76 -0.75 -12.09 -10.24
N LEU A 77 -1.10 -11.40 -9.13
CA LEU A 77 -2.29 -11.74 -8.34
C LEU A 77 -3.58 -11.37 -9.08
N VAL A 78 -3.59 -10.30 -9.88
CA VAL A 78 -4.69 -9.99 -10.81
C VAL A 78 -4.83 -11.10 -11.85
N GLY A 79 -3.72 -11.53 -12.47
CA GLY A 79 -3.72 -12.61 -13.46
C GLY A 79 -4.20 -13.97 -12.92
N LYS A 80 -4.05 -14.20 -11.61
CA LYS A 80 -4.58 -15.37 -10.89
C LYS A 80 -6.05 -15.22 -10.46
N GLY A 81 -6.67 -14.06 -10.68
CA GLY A 81 -8.03 -13.76 -10.22
C GLY A 81 -8.16 -13.52 -8.72
N LEU A 82 -7.06 -13.52 -7.95
CA LEU A 82 -7.09 -13.40 -6.48
C LEU A 82 -7.44 -11.99 -5.98
N LEU A 83 -7.37 -11.00 -6.87
CA LEU A 83 -7.70 -9.60 -6.56
C LEU A 83 -9.03 -9.17 -7.16
N THR A 84 -9.84 -10.10 -7.64
CA THR A 84 -11.13 -9.83 -8.27
C THR A 84 -12.24 -10.40 -7.40
N ASP A 85 -13.25 -9.59 -7.08
CA ASP A 85 -14.39 -10.04 -6.29
C ASP A 85 -15.42 -10.83 -7.14
N GLU A 86 -16.47 -11.33 -6.49
CA GLU A 86 -17.55 -12.10 -7.11
C GLU A 86 -18.28 -11.35 -8.25
N ASP A 87 -18.28 -10.01 -8.21
CA ASP A 87 -18.87 -9.14 -9.23
C ASP A 87 -17.92 -8.90 -10.42
N GLY A 88 -16.73 -9.52 -10.42
CA GLY A 88 -15.72 -9.35 -11.47
C GLY A 88 -14.93 -8.05 -11.34
N LYS A 89 -14.97 -7.39 -10.18
CA LYS A 89 -14.27 -6.12 -9.96
C LYS A 89 -12.93 -6.33 -9.30
N THR A 90 -11.89 -5.84 -9.98
CA THR A 90 -10.52 -5.94 -9.50
C THR A 90 -10.17 -4.85 -8.48
N MET A 91 -9.53 -5.24 -7.39
CA MET A 91 -8.94 -4.37 -6.39
C MET A 91 -7.91 -3.44 -7.05
N SER A 92 -7.95 -2.15 -6.72
CA SER A 92 -6.95 -1.22 -7.23
C SER A 92 -5.57 -1.52 -6.63
N ILE A 93 -4.53 -1.16 -7.37
CA ILE A 93 -3.16 -1.22 -6.87
C ILE A 93 -2.93 -0.37 -5.60
N GLY A 94 -3.71 0.71 -5.44
CA GLY A 94 -3.62 1.57 -4.26
C GLY A 94 -4.07 0.85 -3.00
N THR A 95 -5.17 0.09 -3.08
CA THR A 95 -5.70 -0.70 -1.97
C THR A 95 -4.86 -1.96 -1.75
N PHE A 96 -4.47 -2.65 -2.82
CA PHE A 96 -3.48 -3.74 -2.74
C PHE A 96 -2.19 -3.28 -2.05
N GLY A 97 -1.69 -2.09 -2.36
CA GLY A 97 -0.48 -1.54 -1.76
C GLY A 97 -0.56 -1.34 -0.24
N LYS A 98 -1.78 -1.16 0.32
CA LYS A 98 -1.99 -1.12 1.77
C LYS A 98 -1.84 -2.51 2.38
N TYR A 99 -2.54 -3.51 1.84
CA TYR A 99 -2.40 -4.91 2.25
C TYR A 99 -0.95 -5.36 2.16
N PHE A 100 -0.32 -5.08 1.02
CA PHE A 100 1.10 -5.35 0.78
C PHE A 100 2.01 -4.78 1.88
N SER A 101 1.80 -3.52 2.25
CA SER A 101 2.60 -2.84 3.28
C SER A 101 2.37 -3.43 4.68
N ILE A 102 1.13 -3.85 4.97
CA ILE A 102 0.78 -4.51 6.24
C ILE A 102 1.45 -5.88 6.31
N VAL A 103 1.26 -6.73 5.31
CA VAL A 103 1.80 -8.10 5.29
C VAL A 103 3.32 -8.08 5.36
N ARG A 104 3.98 -7.20 4.60
CA ARG A 104 5.44 -7.02 4.69
C ARG A 104 5.91 -6.70 6.11
N HIS A 105 5.19 -5.81 6.79
CA HIS A 105 5.53 -5.44 8.17
C HIS A 105 5.31 -6.62 9.14
N ILE A 106 4.24 -7.38 8.96
CA ILE A 106 3.93 -8.56 9.78
C ILE A 106 5.00 -9.65 9.59
N VAL A 107 5.42 -9.89 8.35
CA VAL A 107 6.52 -10.82 8.05
C VAL A 107 7.81 -10.38 8.73
N ALA A 108 8.13 -9.08 8.71
CA ALA A 108 9.31 -8.55 9.40
C ALA A 108 9.26 -8.66 10.93
N LEU A 109 8.06 -8.63 11.52
CA LEU A 109 7.83 -8.77 12.96
C LEU A 109 7.95 -10.22 13.46
N ASN A 110 8.10 -11.21 12.56
CA ASN A 110 8.38 -12.61 12.87
C ASN A 110 7.54 -13.16 14.05
N THR A 111 6.21 -13.17 13.90
CA THR A 111 5.22 -13.68 14.87
C THR A 111 4.90 -12.80 16.10
N ASP A 112 5.38 -11.54 16.17
CA ASP A 112 4.83 -10.57 17.12
C ASP A 112 3.39 -10.17 16.74
N TYR A 113 2.43 -10.88 17.34
CA TYR A 113 1.01 -10.67 17.14
C TYR A 113 0.51 -9.32 17.66
N PHE A 114 1.07 -8.83 18.77
CA PHE A 114 0.65 -7.55 19.35
C PHE A 114 1.06 -6.39 18.44
N GLY A 115 2.31 -6.37 17.97
CA GLY A 115 2.79 -5.40 17.00
C GLY A 115 2.06 -5.48 15.66
N SER A 116 1.71 -6.70 15.22
CA SER A 116 0.95 -6.95 13.99
C SER A 116 -0.46 -6.39 14.08
N VAL A 117 -1.21 -6.68 15.15
CA VAL A 117 -2.56 -6.13 15.38
C VAL A 117 -2.51 -4.60 15.50
N LYS A 118 -1.53 -4.07 16.24
CA LYS A 118 -1.31 -2.61 16.38
C LYS A 118 -1.07 -1.95 15.02
N LYS A 119 -0.30 -2.57 14.13
CA LYS A 119 -0.06 -2.07 12.78
C LYS A 119 -1.34 -2.02 11.96
N CYS A 120 -2.17 -3.05 12.02
CA CYS A 120 -3.44 -3.09 11.30
C CYS A 120 -4.43 -2.01 11.77
N LEU A 121 -4.44 -1.67 13.07
CA LEU A 121 -5.29 -0.60 13.61
C LEU A 121 -4.98 0.79 13.02
N VAL A 122 -3.74 1.04 12.56
CA VAL A 122 -3.39 2.28 11.84
C VAL A 122 -4.22 2.45 10.56
N TYR A 123 -4.61 1.33 9.94
CA TYR A 123 -5.42 1.29 8.73
C TYR A 123 -6.92 1.20 9.01
N ARG A 124 -7.33 1.23 10.30
CA ARG A 124 -8.74 1.19 10.75
C ARG A 124 -9.49 -0.06 10.26
N LEU A 125 -8.80 -1.19 10.19
CA LEU A 125 -9.39 -2.47 9.79
C LEU A 125 -10.30 -3.04 10.89
N SER A 126 -11.32 -3.79 10.49
CA SER A 126 -12.20 -4.53 11.41
C SER A 126 -11.44 -5.70 12.07
N ALA A 127 -11.95 -6.21 13.19
CA ALA A 127 -11.33 -7.34 13.89
C ALA A 127 -11.26 -8.60 13.00
N GLU A 128 -12.30 -8.85 12.22
CA GLU A 128 -12.38 -9.93 11.23
C GLU A 128 -11.28 -9.83 10.17
N VAL A 129 -11.08 -8.66 9.56
CA VAL A 129 -10.01 -8.45 8.56
C VAL A 129 -8.63 -8.55 9.20
N ILE A 130 -8.47 -8.06 10.44
CA ILE A 130 -7.22 -8.21 11.18
C ILE A 130 -6.91 -9.69 11.45
N SER A 131 -7.92 -10.47 11.86
CA SER A 131 -7.84 -11.92 12.04
C SER A 131 -7.35 -12.61 10.76
N ALA A 132 -7.95 -12.29 9.62
CA ALA A 132 -7.53 -12.81 8.31
C ALA A 132 -6.07 -12.48 7.96
N ILE A 133 -5.62 -11.24 8.23
CA ILE A 133 -4.27 -10.80 7.90
C ILE A 133 -3.22 -11.42 8.83
N VAL A 134 -3.50 -11.44 10.12
CA VAL A 134 -2.55 -11.85 11.16
C VAL A 134 -2.50 -13.38 11.27
N GLY A 135 -3.61 -14.07 11.01
CA GLY A 135 -3.75 -15.52 11.16
C GLY A 135 -4.09 -15.94 12.60
N LEU A 136 -4.82 -15.09 13.34
CA LEU A 136 -5.28 -15.37 14.69
C LEU A 136 -6.80 -15.48 14.74
N PRO A 137 -7.39 -16.28 15.66
CA PRO A 137 -8.82 -16.25 15.92
C PRO A 137 -9.30 -14.83 16.24
N GLU A 138 -10.47 -14.46 15.72
CA GLU A 138 -11.02 -13.11 15.91
C GLU A 138 -11.19 -12.74 17.40
N LYS A 139 -11.58 -13.70 18.24
CA LYS A 139 -11.68 -13.51 19.70
C LYS A 139 -10.36 -13.04 20.33
N ASP A 140 -9.23 -13.55 19.85
CA ASP A 140 -7.90 -13.25 20.38
C ASP A 140 -7.46 -11.88 19.88
N VAL A 141 -7.76 -11.56 18.62
CA VAL A 141 -7.59 -10.21 18.05
C VAL A 141 -8.40 -9.18 18.84
N ILE A 142 -9.67 -9.46 19.17
CA ILE A 142 -10.51 -8.57 19.96
C ILE A 142 -9.90 -8.34 21.36
N SER A 143 -9.36 -9.38 21.99
CA SER A 143 -8.67 -9.25 23.27
C SER A 143 -7.45 -8.34 23.16
N ILE A 144 -6.59 -8.57 22.16
CA ILE A 144 -5.40 -7.74 21.90
C ILE A 144 -5.79 -6.28 21.63
N ILE A 145 -6.86 -6.04 20.85
CA ILE A 145 -7.36 -4.68 20.59
C ILE A 145 -7.80 -4.00 21.90
N LYS A 146 -8.50 -4.72 22.80
CA LYS A 146 -8.89 -4.18 24.11
C LYS A 146 -7.67 -3.82 24.95
N ASP A 147 -6.66 -4.68 24.96
CA ASP A 147 -5.43 -4.45 25.74
C ASP A 147 -4.61 -3.27 25.18
N ILE A 148 -4.52 -3.13 23.85
CA ILE A 148 -3.91 -1.96 23.20
C ILE A 148 -4.63 -0.67 23.61
N LYS A 149 -5.96 -0.67 23.67
CA LYS A 149 -6.75 0.51 24.06
C LYS A 149 -6.66 0.85 25.55
N ARG A 150 -6.38 -0.13 26.40
CA ARG A 150 -6.21 0.07 27.85
C ARG A 150 -4.83 0.62 28.21
N ASN A 151 -3.81 0.22 27.45
CA ASN A 151 -2.40 0.48 27.77
C ASN A 151 -1.72 1.49 26.84
N GLY A 152 -2.43 2.03 25.85
CA GLY A 152 -1.93 3.01 24.88
C GLY A 152 -2.52 4.39 25.08
#